data_AF-A0A6P1YD20-F1
#
_entry.id   AF-A0A6P1YD20-F1
#
_cell.length_a   1.000
_cell.length_b   1.000
_cell.length_c   1.000
_cell.angle_alpha   90.00
_cell.angle_beta   90.00
_cell.angle_gamma   90.00
#
_symmetry.space_group_name_H-M   'P 1'
#
loop_
_entity.id
_entity.type
_entity.pdbx_description
1 polymer ?
#
loop_
_entity_poly.entity_id
_entity_poly.type
_entity_poly.pdbx_seq_one_letter_code
_entity_poly.pdbx_strand_id
1 'polypeptide(L)'
;MGKKRKCRMTEEERTIHDKAVKIRKMTDRQIIEYIDDIYKTGYRAGMKTSNISPDKIIDEIKKIKGIGPITLSKIKQVLEGVK
;
A
#
# COMPACT_ATOMS: atom_id res chain seq x y z
N MET A 1 -53.63 -8.07 7.27
CA MET A 1 -52.22 -7.87 7.70
C MET A 1 -51.30 -8.10 6.50
N GLY A 2 -50.77 -7.04 5.90
CA GLY A 2 -49.89 -7.16 4.74
C GLY A 2 -48.65 -7.98 5.09
N LYS A 3 -48.35 -9.02 4.29
CA LYS A 3 -47.11 -9.80 4.44
C LYS A 3 -45.93 -8.83 4.37
N LYS A 4 -45.20 -8.65 5.48
CA LYS A 4 -43.93 -7.92 5.48
C LYS A 4 -43.06 -8.55 4.38
N ARG A 5 -42.76 -7.79 3.33
CA ARG A 5 -41.82 -8.23 2.30
C ARG A 5 -40.52 -8.57 3.02
N LYS A 6 -40.08 -9.82 2.89
CA LYS A 6 -38.81 -10.27 3.45
C LYS A 6 -37.75 -9.41 2.74
N CYS A 7 -37.20 -8.41 3.44
CA CYS A 7 -36.04 -7.63 2.99
C CYS A 7 -34.86 -8.60 2.88
N ARG A 8 -34.85 -9.40 1.82
CA ARG A 8 -33.74 -10.27 1.48
C ARG A 8 -32.73 -9.38 0.79
N MET A 9 -31.64 -9.11 1.49
CA MET A 9 -30.45 -8.56 0.84
C MET A 9 -30.12 -9.41 -0.40
N THR A 10 -29.80 -8.75 -1.50
CA THR A 10 -29.22 -9.38 -2.68
C THR A 10 -27.92 -10.09 -2.32
N GLU A 11 -27.44 -10.95 -3.21
CA GLU A 11 -26.15 -11.63 -2.99
C GLU A 11 -25.00 -10.62 -2.87
N GLU A 12 -25.00 -9.59 -3.73
CA GLU A 12 -24.03 -8.49 -3.67
C GLU A 12 -24.11 -7.74 -2.33
N GLU A 13 -25.30 -7.33 -1.90
CA GLU A 13 -25.50 -6.65 -0.61
C GLU A 13 -25.02 -7.49 0.57
N ARG A 14 -25.21 -8.82 0.49
CA ARG A 14 -24.74 -9.74 1.52
C ARG A 14 -23.22 -9.82 1.56
N THR A 15 -22.55 -9.87 0.41
CA THR A 15 -21.08 -9.88 0.37
C THR A 15 -20.48 -8.59 0.93
N ILE A 16 -21.09 -7.43 0.64
CA ILE A 16 -20.67 -6.14 1.16
C ILE A 16 -20.90 -6.10 2.68
N HIS A 17 -22.07 -6.55 3.14
CA HIS A 17 -22.38 -6.66 4.56
C HIS A 17 -21.37 -7.54 5.30
N ASP A 18 -21.08 -8.74 4.78
CA ASP A 18 -20.16 -9.68 5.42
C ASP A 18 -18.73 -9.12 5.51
N LYS A 19 -18.27 -8.42 4.46
CA LYS A 19 -16.98 -7.71 4.49
C LYS A 19 -16.97 -6.60 5.55
N ALA A 20 -18.03 -5.78 5.59
CA ALA A 20 -18.15 -4.72 6.58
C ALA A 20 -18.21 -5.25 8.02
N VAL A 21 -18.94 -6.35 8.24
CA VAL A 21 -19.02 -7.02 9.54
C VAL A 21 -17.67 -7.58 9.95
N LYS A 22 -16.91 -8.19 9.03
CA LYS A 22 -15.55 -8.66 9.31
C LYS A 22 -14.65 -7.51 9.75
N ILE A 23 -14.65 -6.39 9.02
CA ILE A 23 -13.85 -5.20 9.38
C ILE A 23 -14.22 -4.70 10.77
N ARG A 24 -15.52 -4.53 11.05
CA ARG A 24 -16.00 -4.06 12.36
C ARG A 24 -15.61 -4.99 13.52
N LYS A 25 -15.47 -6.29 13.27
CA LYS A 25 -15.16 -7.30 14.29
C LYS A 25 -13.66 -7.58 14.44
N MET A 26 -12.82 -7.05 13.55
CA MET A 26 -11.37 -7.20 13.70
C MET A 26 -10.86 -6.36 14.87
N THR A 27 -9.84 -6.87 15.54
CA THR A 27 -9.10 -6.11 16.55
C THR A 27 -8.14 -5.12 15.89
N ASP A 28 -7.81 -4.03 16.57
CA ASP A 28 -6.90 -3.01 16.05
C ASP A 28 -5.57 -3.60 15.56
N ARG A 29 -5.03 -4.57 16.30
CA ARG A 29 -3.80 -5.29 15.90
C ARG A 29 -3.96 -6.02 14.57
N GLN A 30 -5.05 -6.76 14.38
CA GLN A 30 -5.31 -7.49 13.13
C GLN A 30 -5.48 -6.54 11.95
N ILE A 31 -6.10 -5.38 12.18
CA ILE A 31 -6.25 -4.34 11.15
C ILE A 31 -4.89 -3.79 10.75
N ILE A 32 -4.03 -3.47 11.72
CA ILE A 32 -2.68 -2.95 11.46
C ILE A 32 -1.84 -3.98 10.71
N GLU A 33 -1.81 -5.24 11.16
CA GLU A 33 -1.06 -6.32 10.51
C GLU A 33 -1.53 -6.51 9.05
N TYR A 34 -2.84 -6.49 8.80
CA TYR A 34 -3.40 -6.60 7.45
C TYR A 34 -2.99 -5.42 6.54
N ILE A 35 -3.02 -4.19 7.07
CA ILE A 35 -2.61 -3.00 6.31
C ILE A 35 -1.12 -3.04 5.99
N ASP A 36 -0.29 -3.41 6.96
CA ASP A 36 1.16 -3.54 6.77
C ASP A 36 1.50 -4.61 5.72
N ASP A 37 0.80 -5.73 5.72
CA ASP A 37 0.99 -6.79 4.74
C ASP A 37 0.55 -6.39 3.33
N ILE A 38 -0.55 -5.65 3.21
CA ILE A 38 -0.94 -5.05 1.92
C ILE A 38 0.14 -4.10 1.42
N TYR A 39 0.63 -3.21 2.30
CA TYR A 39 1.67 -2.24 1.95
C TYR A 39 2.94 -2.94 1.48
N LYS A 40 3.44 -3.93 2.24
CA LYS A 40 4.64 -4.70 1.89
C LYS A 40 4.45 -5.45 0.57
N THR A 41 3.30 -6.08 0.37
CA THR A 41 3.02 -6.85 -0.85
C THR A 41 2.95 -5.93 -2.07
N GLY A 42 2.23 -4.81 -1.97
CA GLY A 42 2.14 -3.78 -3.01
C GLY A 42 3.50 -3.16 -3.32
N TYR A 43 4.29 -2.84 -2.29
CA TYR A 43 5.64 -2.32 -2.44
C TYR A 43 6.56 -3.32 -3.16
N ARG A 44 6.54 -4.60 -2.78
CA ARG A 44 7.33 -5.65 -3.44
C ARG A 44 6.89 -5.88 -4.88
N ALA A 45 5.58 -5.84 -5.15
CA ALA A 45 5.06 -5.96 -6.51
C ALA A 45 5.48 -4.77 -7.38
N GLY A 46 5.39 -3.55 -6.85
CA GLY A 46 5.85 -2.32 -7.50
C GLY A 46 7.35 -2.34 -7.78
N MET A 47 8.17 -2.76 -6.80
CA MET A 47 9.62 -2.91 -6.97
C MET A 47 9.99 -3.92 -8.06
N LYS A 48 9.22 -5.01 -8.20
CA LYS A 48 9.44 -6.01 -9.27
C LYS A 48 9.04 -5.50 -10.65
N THR A 49 8.03 -4.65 -10.75
CA THR A 49 7.58 -4.10 -12.04
C THR A 49 8.42 -2.91 -12.48
N SER A 50 8.95 -2.13 -11.52
CA SER A 50 9.93 -1.09 -11.80
C SER A 50 11.32 -1.72 -12.03
N ASN A 51 11.66 -2.01 -13.29
CA ASN A 51 13.04 -2.30 -13.74
C ASN A 51 13.98 -1.07 -13.63
N ILE A 52 13.74 -0.19 -12.65
CA ILE A 52 14.46 1.05 -12.44
C ILE A 52 15.51 0.78 -11.38
N SER A 53 16.77 0.62 -11.82
CA SER A 53 17.89 0.54 -10.89
C SER A 53 18.02 1.85 -10.11
N PRO A 54 18.25 1.81 -8.77
CA PRO A 54 18.56 2.98 -7.97
C PRO A 54 19.69 3.85 -8.56
N ASP A 55 20.66 3.22 -9.22
CA ASP A 55 21.78 3.93 -9.86
C ASP A 55 21.32 4.84 -11.00
N LYS A 56 20.33 4.41 -11.78
CA LYS A 56 19.76 5.23 -12.87
C LYS A 56 19.05 6.47 -12.32
N ILE A 57 18.40 6.34 -11.16
CA ILE A 57 17.74 7.46 -10.48
C ILE A 57 18.79 8.46 -9.99
N ILE A 58 19.88 7.96 -9.40
CA ILE A 58 21.00 8.77 -8.91
C ILE A 58 21.67 9.55 -10.06
N ASP A 59 21.90 8.88 -11.20
CA ASP A 59 22.50 9.51 -12.38
C ASP A 59 21.62 10.62 -12.97
N GLU A 60 20.30 10.46 -12.99
CA GLU A 60 19.39 11.54 -13.41
C GLU A 60 19.36 12.71 -12.41
N ILE A 61 19.33 12.41 -11.10
CA ILE A 61 19.36 13.43 -10.04
C ILE A 61 20.65 14.25 -10.09
N LYS A 62 21.79 13.61 -10.40
CA LYS A 62 23.09 14.27 -10.53
C LYS A 62 23.13 15.35 -11.62
N LYS A 63 22.27 15.26 -12.65
CA LYS A 63 22.18 16.27 -13.72
C LYS A 63 21.49 17.55 -13.26
N ILE A 64 20.78 17.54 -12.13
CA ILE A 64 20.08 18.71 -11.61
C ILE A 64 21.12 19.68 -11.00
N LYS A 65 21.16 20.90 -11.53
CA LYS A 65 22.05 21.96 -11.03
C LYS A 65 21.71 22.29 -9.57
N GLY A 66 22.72 22.28 -8.69
CA GLY A 66 22.57 22.62 -7.28
C GLY A 66 22.50 21.42 -6.32
N ILE A 67 22.47 20.19 -6.84
CA ILE A 67 22.59 18.98 -6.01
C ILE A 67 24.07 18.65 -5.81
N GLY A 68 24.52 18.77 -4.56
CA GLY A 68 25.88 18.44 -4.16
C GLY A 68 26.07 16.97 -3.75
N PRO A 69 27.32 16.52 -3.58
CA PRO A 69 27.65 15.13 -3.25
C PRO A 69 27.07 14.66 -1.91
N ILE A 70 26.95 15.56 -0.93
CA ILE A 70 26.37 15.27 0.39
C ILE A 70 24.89 14.92 0.27
N THR A 71 24.13 15.71 -0.50
CA THR A 71 22.70 15.47 -0.74
C THR A 71 22.49 14.18 -1.52
N LEU A 72 23.33 13.91 -2.53
CA LEU A 72 23.35 12.65 -3.27
C LEU A 72 23.62 11.43 -2.37
N SER A 73 24.58 11.53 -1.45
CA SER A 73 24.89 10.44 -0.51
C SER A 73 23.71 10.14 0.43
N LYS A 74 23.00 11.18 0.90
CA LYS A 74 21.80 11.01 1.72
C LYS A 74 20.67 10.35 0.93
N ILE A 75 20.45 10.76 -0.32
CA ILE A 75 19.45 10.15 -1.20
C ILE A 75 19.78 8.67 -1.45
N LYS A 76 21.07 8.35 -1.67
CA LYS A 76 21.53 6.97 -1.84
C LYS A 76 21.23 6.10 -0.62
N GLN A 77 21.52 6.58 0.59
CA GLN A 77 21.21 5.86 1.84
C GLN A 77 19.71 5.57 1.97
N VAL A 78 18.85 6.54 1.63
CA VAL A 78 17.39 6.36 1.63
C VAL A 78 16.94 5.32 0.60
N LEU A 79 17.53 5.33 -0.61
CA LEU A 79 17.21 4.36 -1.66
C LEU A 79 17.66 2.93 -1.32
N GLU A 80 18.77 2.77 -0.60
CA GLU A 80 19.29 1.47 -0.13
C GLU A 80 18.57 0.96 1.13
N GLY A 81 17.69 1.77 1.75
CA GLY A 81 16.94 1.40 2.94
C GLY A 81 17.79 1.35 4.22
N VAL A 82 19.02 1.88 4.18
CA VAL A 82 19.92 1.98 5.34
C VAL A 82 19.57 3.29 6.04
N LYS A 83 18.76 3.20 7.10
CA LYS A 83 18.42 4.33 7.98
C LYS A 83 19.63 4.83 8.75
#